data_AF-A0A850NFD1-F1
#
_entry.id   AF-A0A850NFD1-F1
#
_cell.length_a   1.000
_cell.length_b   1.000
_cell.length_c   1.000
_cell.angle_alpha   90.00
_cell.angle_beta   90.00
_cell.angle_gamma   90.00
#
_symmetry.space_group_name_H-M   'P 1'
#
loop_
_entity.id
_entity.type
_entity.pdbx_description
1 polymer ?
#
loop_
_entity_poly.entity_id
_entity_poly.type
_entity_poly.pdbx_seq_one_letter_code
_entity_poly.pdbx_strand_id
1 'polypeptide(L)'
;MVVKFIESTYDSVKDKLKNPFYGTLFIVWVIRNREFIFNVFFNENVNSDKRLEIIRSHFLSWDSLLSFIGTIFISLGLMVLIYFSLNLSRLIVELSERVLKPRIQKIFSETSIVSREEYQTVINQRDHYIKRFNEENQEKLRLQEELDTKGVTKQNIDGQTSENLDTPNKIDIIFFQDWDDNLQFSFKKLIAEVNNHHSAGEVEEKVGDEYVEEFRGRDLIEIYYDGGVPYYKFTPLGIAVKDFFNKNNIRAL
;
A
#
# COMPACT_ATOMS: atom_id res chain seq x y z
N MET A 1 -7.33 62.78 9.17
CA MET A 1 -5.92 62.72 8.74
C MET A 1 -5.13 61.70 9.55
N VAL A 2 -5.21 61.75 10.89
CA VAL A 2 -4.58 60.77 11.80
C VAL A 2 -5.03 59.32 11.56
N VAL A 3 -6.35 59.07 11.40
CA VAL A 3 -6.89 57.73 11.14
C VAL A 3 -6.35 57.13 9.83
N LYS A 4 -6.35 57.90 8.74
CA LYS A 4 -5.78 57.47 7.45
C LYS A 4 -4.27 57.20 7.51
N PHE A 5 -3.54 57.91 8.38
CA PHE A 5 -2.10 57.69 8.59
C PHE A 5 -1.83 56.40 9.40
N ILE A 6 -2.68 56.12 10.40
CA ILE A 6 -2.61 54.87 11.17
C ILE A 6 -2.95 53.68 10.28
N GLU A 7 -4.00 53.79 9.46
CA GLU A 7 -4.40 52.77 8.48
C GLU A 7 -3.27 52.50 7.47
N SER A 8 -2.68 53.54 6.87
CA SER A 8 -1.61 53.37 5.88
C SER A 8 -0.32 52.78 6.48
N THR A 9 0.00 53.15 7.72
CA THR A 9 1.15 52.59 8.46
C THR A 9 0.88 51.15 8.86
N TYR A 10 -0.33 50.84 9.34
CA TYR A 10 -0.74 49.49 9.69
C TYR A 10 -0.68 48.54 8.50
N ASP A 11 -1.23 48.95 7.35
CA ASP A 11 -1.20 48.13 6.13
C ASP A 11 0.23 47.88 5.65
N SER A 12 1.10 48.91 5.71
CA SER A 12 2.52 48.79 5.36
C SER A 12 3.29 47.85 6.30
N VAL A 13 3.01 47.90 7.60
CA VAL A 13 3.62 47.01 8.59
C VAL A 13 3.09 45.60 8.43
N LYS A 14 1.78 45.43 8.24
CA LYS A 14 1.12 44.14 8.00
C LYS A 14 1.69 43.44 6.77
N ASP A 15 1.85 44.15 5.66
CA ASP A 15 2.41 43.58 4.44
C ASP A 15 3.88 43.17 4.59
N LYS A 16 4.67 43.92 5.37
CA LYS A 16 6.05 43.52 5.70
C LYS A 16 6.10 42.34 6.67
N LEU A 17 5.22 42.28 7.67
CA LEU A 17 5.13 41.18 8.64
C LEU A 17 4.65 39.85 8.03
N LYS A 18 3.97 39.87 6.88
CA LYS A 18 3.66 38.65 6.11
C LYS A 18 4.92 37.91 5.64
N ASN A 19 6.03 38.62 5.45
CA ASN A 19 7.30 37.97 5.14
C ASN A 19 7.84 37.29 6.41
N PRO A 20 8.07 35.96 6.39
CA PRO A 20 8.54 35.22 7.56
C PRO A 20 9.82 35.78 8.17
N PHE A 21 10.71 36.35 7.35
CA PHE A 21 11.95 36.97 7.83
C PHE A 21 11.67 38.23 8.64
N TYR A 22 10.90 39.18 8.09
CA TYR A 22 10.58 40.42 8.79
C TYR A 22 9.70 40.20 10.02
N GLY A 23 8.78 39.24 9.95
CA GLY A 23 7.97 38.83 11.11
C GLY A 23 8.83 38.28 12.24
N THR A 24 9.73 37.34 11.94
CA THR A 24 10.65 36.77 12.92
C THR A 24 11.59 37.83 13.49
N LEU A 25 12.14 38.69 12.63
CA LEU A 25 13.04 39.77 13.04
C LEU A 25 12.34 40.74 14.00
N PHE A 26 11.11 41.12 13.67
CA PHE A 26 10.31 42.01 14.52
C PHE A 26 10.05 41.38 15.90
N ILE A 27 9.63 40.11 15.95
CA ILE A 27 9.39 39.41 17.21
C ILE A 27 10.67 39.32 18.05
N VAL A 28 11.78 38.89 17.45
CA VAL A 28 13.06 38.77 18.16
C VAL A 28 13.54 40.13 18.65
N TRP A 29 13.38 41.19 17.83
CA TRP A 29 13.71 42.55 18.22
C TRP A 29 12.87 43.04 19.41
N VAL A 30 11.56 42.81 19.41
CA VAL A 30 10.66 43.18 20.52
C VAL A 30 11.07 42.47 21.81
N ILE A 31 11.35 41.16 21.74
CA ILE A 31 11.73 40.38 22.92
C ILE A 31 13.08 40.85 23.48
N ARG A 32 14.06 41.12 22.61
CA ARG A 32 15.41 41.51 23.01
C ARG A 32 15.46 42.95 23.54
N ASN A 33 14.62 43.84 23.01
CA ASN A 33 14.54 45.24 23.40
C ASN A 33 13.33 45.52 24.32
N ARG A 34 12.90 44.53 25.11
CA ARG A 34 11.74 44.64 26.00
C ARG A 34 11.85 45.80 26.99
N GLU A 35 13.05 46.07 27.51
CA GLU A 35 13.30 47.15 28.48
C GLU A 35 13.17 48.53 27.82
N PHE A 36 13.64 48.65 26.58
CA PHE A 36 13.45 49.86 25.78
C PHE A 36 11.96 50.10 25.51
N ILE A 37 11.23 49.08 25.06
CA ILE A 37 9.80 49.18 24.79
C ILE A 37 9.03 49.54 26.07
N PHE A 38 9.35 48.90 27.19
CA PHE A 38 8.74 49.21 28.47
C PHE A 38 8.96 50.67 28.88
N ASN A 39 10.20 51.15 28.80
CA ASN A 39 10.53 52.52 29.18
C ASN A 39 9.93 53.59 28.24
N VAL A 40 9.77 53.29 26.95
CA VAL A 40 9.22 54.23 25.97
C VAL A 40 7.70 54.26 25.97
N PHE A 41 7.02 53.12 26.15
CA PHE A 41 5.56 53.06 26.00
C PHE A 41 4.80 53.00 27.33
N PHE A 42 5.35 52.35 28.35
CA PHE A 42 4.60 51.98 29.57
C PHE A 42 5.11 52.68 30.83
N ASN A 43 6.31 53.24 30.81
CA ASN A 43 6.85 53.94 31.98
C ASN A 43 6.31 55.37 32.06
N GLU A 44 5.35 55.58 32.97
CA GLU A 44 4.73 56.88 33.27
C GLU A 44 5.66 57.80 34.08
N ASN A 45 6.69 57.26 34.73
CA ASN A 45 7.63 58.02 35.57
C ASN A 45 8.75 58.71 34.76
N VAL A 46 8.78 58.54 33.44
CA VAL A 46 9.80 59.12 32.55
C VAL A 46 9.23 60.35 31.85
N ASN A 47 9.77 61.52 32.18
CA ASN A 47 9.43 62.78 31.52
C ASN A 47 9.82 62.76 30.02
N SER A 48 9.14 63.57 29.20
CA SER A 48 9.27 63.58 27.74
C SER A 48 10.73 63.75 27.25
N ASP A 49 11.52 64.58 27.92
CA ASP A 49 12.93 64.81 27.57
C ASP A 49 13.81 63.58 27.83
N LYS A 50 13.58 62.90 28.96
CA LYS A 50 14.28 61.64 29.28
C LYS A 50 13.87 60.52 28.33
N ARG A 51 12.61 60.49 27.88
CA ARG A 51 12.15 59.52 26.89
C ARG A 51 12.86 59.72 25.54
N LEU A 52 13.05 60.98 25.13
CA LEU A 52 13.81 61.31 23.92
C LEU A 52 15.29 60.93 24.04
N GLU A 53 15.89 61.14 25.21
CA GLU A 53 17.26 60.73 25.52
C GLU A 53 17.44 59.21 25.45
N ILE A 54 16.51 58.43 26.00
CA ILE A 54 16.49 56.96 25.90
C ILE A 54 16.38 56.51 24.43
N ILE A 55 15.53 57.15 23.63
CA ILE A 55 15.44 56.85 22.19
C ILE A 55 16.76 57.15 21.48
N ARG A 56 17.37 58.31 21.78
CA ARG A 56 18.64 58.69 21.16
C ARG A 56 19.75 57.72 21.52
N SER A 57 19.93 57.40 22.80
CA SER A 57 20.97 56.45 23.23
C SER A 57 20.75 55.04 22.65
N HIS A 58 19.49 54.64 22.46
CA HIS A 58 19.14 53.35 21.90
C HIS A 58 19.40 53.24 20.38
N PHE A 59 19.39 54.32 19.60
CA PHE A 59 19.63 54.24 18.15
C PHE A 59 20.98 54.82 17.69
N LEU A 60 21.57 55.74 18.45
CA LEU A 60 22.81 56.44 18.06
C LEU A 60 24.09 55.83 18.66
N SER A 61 23.98 54.88 19.59
CA SER A 61 25.16 54.21 20.15
C SER A 61 25.69 53.13 19.20
N TRP A 62 27.02 52.99 19.17
CA TRP A 62 27.68 51.93 18.41
C TRP A 62 27.28 50.53 18.89
N ASP A 63 27.13 50.37 20.20
CA ASP A 63 26.69 49.12 20.83
C ASP A 63 25.27 48.75 20.42
N SER A 64 24.39 49.73 20.21
CA SER A 64 23.05 49.49 19.68
C SER A 64 23.04 48.98 18.24
N LEU A 65 23.91 49.52 17.37
CA LEU A 65 24.07 48.98 16.01
C LEU A 65 24.56 47.54 16.04
N LEU A 66 25.54 47.23 16.90
CA LEU A 66 26.03 45.87 17.08
C LEU A 66 24.96 44.93 17.66
N SER A 67 24.14 45.42 18.59
CA SER A 67 22.99 44.69 19.12
C SER A 67 21.97 44.43 18.02
N PHE A 68 21.69 45.41 17.16
CA PHE A 68 20.76 45.26 16.04
C PHE A 68 21.25 44.22 15.03
N ILE A 69 22.53 44.25 14.61
CA ILE A 69 23.07 43.23 13.70
C ILE A 69 23.02 41.83 14.34
N GLY A 70 23.33 41.72 15.64
CA GLY A 70 23.18 40.47 16.37
C GLY A 70 21.73 39.95 16.39
N THR A 71 20.76 40.85 16.41
CA THR A 71 19.32 40.51 16.37
C THR A 71 18.95 39.92 15.02
N ILE A 72 19.53 40.43 13.93
CA ILE A 72 19.38 39.88 12.59
C ILE A 72 19.93 38.45 12.52
N PHE A 73 21.14 38.21 13.04
CA PHE A 73 21.73 36.86 13.07
C PHE A 73 20.91 35.87 13.90
N ILE A 74 20.44 36.29 15.08
CA ILE A 74 19.56 35.46 15.93
C ILE A 74 18.25 35.14 15.21
N SER A 75 17.64 36.13 14.55
CA SER A 75 16.42 35.93 13.76
C SER A 75 16.65 34.95 12.60
N LEU A 76 17.78 35.04 11.91
CA LEU A 76 18.14 34.12 10.83
C LEU A 76 18.37 32.71 11.39
N GLY A 77 19.07 32.58 12.51
CA GLY A 77 19.26 31.30 13.21
C GLY A 77 17.95 30.66 13.65
N LEU A 78 17.01 31.46 14.19
CA LEU A 78 15.68 30.98 14.56
C LEU A 78 14.89 30.51 13.33
N MET A 79 14.97 31.24 12.22
CA MET A 79 14.33 30.87 10.96
C MET A 79 14.88 29.52 10.44
N VAL A 80 16.20 29.35 10.43
CA VAL A 80 16.85 28.07 10.10
C VAL A 80 16.37 26.95 11.03
N LEU A 81 16.28 27.21 12.34
CA LEU A 81 15.82 26.24 13.33
C LEU A 81 14.35 25.84 13.10
N ILE A 82 13.48 26.77 12.75
CA ILE A 82 12.08 26.48 12.41
C ILE A 82 12.00 25.59 11.18
N TYR A 83 12.72 25.93 10.09
CA TYR A 83 12.75 25.08 8.91
C TYR A 83 13.36 23.72 9.19
N PHE A 84 14.42 23.65 9.99
CA PHE A 84 15.01 22.40 10.42
C PHE A 84 14.00 21.56 11.22
N SER A 85 13.28 22.17 12.17
CA SER A 85 12.23 21.51 12.96
C SER A 85 11.09 20.99 12.07
N LEU A 86 10.66 21.75 11.06
CA LEU A 86 9.64 21.30 10.11
C LEU A 86 10.11 20.10 9.29
N ASN A 87 11.35 20.12 8.81
CA ASN A 87 11.92 18.99 8.08
C ASN A 87 12.11 17.78 8.99
N LEU A 88 12.53 17.99 10.24
CA LEU A 88 12.69 16.92 11.22
C LEU A 88 11.33 16.30 11.58
N SER A 89 10.28 17.10 11.71
CA SER A 89 8.91 16.62 11.92
C SER A 89 8.45 15.74 10.75
N ARG A 90 8.68 16.17 9.51
CA ARG A 90 8.39 15.34 8.32
C ARG A 90 9.18 14.03 8.33
N LEU A 91 10.47 14.10 8.63
CA LEU A 91 11.33 12.92 8.72
C LEU A 91 10.82 11.94 9.78
N ILE A 92 10.42 12.44 10.97
CA ILE A 92 9.86 11.59 12.03
C ILE A 92 8.55 10.94 11.57
N VAL A 93 7.67 11.69 10.92
CA VAL A 93 6.40 11.15 10.41
C VAL A 93 6.66 10.09 9.33
N GLU A 94 7.53 10.36 8.36
CA GLU A 94 7.89 9.42 7.31
C GLU A 94 8.54 8.15 7.86
N LEU A 95 9.46 8.28 8.83
CA LEU A 95 10.05 7.12 9.51
C LEU A 95 8.99 6.36 10.31
N SER A 96 8.08 7.05 10.98
CA SER A 96 7.01 6.43 11.74
C SER A 96 6.08 5.63 10.83
N GLU A 97 5.74 6.16 9.66
CA GLU A 97 4.84 5.50 8.73
C GLU A 97 5.51 4.38 7.93
N ARG A 98 6.76 4.57 7.49
CA ARG A 98 7.47 3.58 6.66
C ARG A 98 8.18 2.50 7.46
N VAL A 99 8.58 2.79 8.70
CA VAL A 99 9.39 1.86 9.50
C VAL A 99 8.65 1.41 10.75
N LEU A 100 8.20 2.32 11.61
CA LEU A 100 7.60 1.92 12.89
C LEU A 100 6.26 1.22 12.71
N LYS A 101 5.33 1.77 11.91
CA LYS A 101 4.03 1.14 11.66
C LYS A 101 4.15 -0.32 11.17
N PRO A 102 4.88 -0.63 10.09
CA PRO A 102 5.00 -2.02 9.64
C PRO A 102 5.77 -2.90 10.62
N ARG A 103 6.76 -2.37 11.36
CA ARG A 103 7.49 -3.14 12.39
C ARG A 103 6.59 -3.51 13.58
N ILE A 104 5.78 -2.57 14.04
CA ILE A 104 4.81 -2.79 15.13
C ILE A 104 3.74 -3.76 14.65
N GLN A 105 3.20 -3.56 13.45
CA GLN A 105 2.20 -4.47 12.87
C GLN A 105 2.74 -5.90 12.72
N LYS A 106 4.00 -6.08 12.27
CA LYS A 106 4.65 -7.39 12.20
C LYS A 106 4.75 -8.11 13.55
N ILE A 107 4.78 -7.38 14.66
CA ILE A 107 4.86 -7.96 16.01
C ILE A 107 3.47 -8.35 16.53
N PHE A 108 2.41 -7.63 16.13
CA PHE A 108 1.06 -7.79 16.69
C PHE A 108 0.08 -8.58 15.81
N SER A 109 0.37 -8.78 14.51
CA SER A 109 -0.47 -9.60 13.62
C SER A 109 0.35 -10.69 12.94
N GLU A 110 0.14 -11.95 13.33
CA GLU A 110 0.56 -13.13 12.55
C GLU A 110 -0.21 -13.26 11.23
N THR A 111 -1.31 -12.51 11.08
CA THR A 111 -2.07 -12.40 9.83
C THR A 111 -1.49 -11.29 8.97
N SER A 112 -0.79 -11.70 7.91
CA SER A 112 -0.23 -10.87 6.84
C SER A 112 -1.23 -9.83 6.31
N ILE A 113 -1.15 -8.59 6.81
CA ILE A 113 -1.82 -7.45 6.19
C ILE A 113 -0.78 -6.78 5.30
N VAL A 114 -0.85 -7.16 4.02
CA VAL A 114 -0.01 -6.64 2.94
C VAL A 114 -0.11 -5.11 2.89
N SER A 115 1.02 -4.42 2.84
CA SER A 115 1.01 -2.96 2.72
C SER A 115 0.28 -2.54 1.44
N ARG A 116 -0.40 -1.38 1.44
CA ARG A 116 -1.10 -0.90 0.23
C ARG A 116 -0.17 -0.78 -0.98
N GLU A 117 1.12 -0.54 -0.72
CA GLU A 117 2.16 -0.45 -1.73
C GLU A 117 2.49 -1.84 -2.31
N GLU A 118 2.64 -2.87 -1.47
CA GLU A 118 2.78 -4.27 -1.92
C GLU A 118 1.53 -4.80 -2.63
N TYR A 119 0.33 -4.39 -2.18
CA TYR A 119 -0.90 -4.72 -2.88
C TYR A 119 -0.91 -4.12 -4.29
N GLN A 120 -0.46 -2.87 -4.43
CA GLN A 120 -0.38 -2.20 -5.72
C GLN A 120 0.70 -2.81 -6.62
N THR A 121 1.85 -3.23 -6.08
CA THR A 121 2.87 -3.92 -6.89
C THR A 121 2.37 -5.28 -7.37
N VAL A 122 1.66 -6.03 -6.53
CA VAL A 122 1.05 -7.31 -6.91
C VAL A 122 -0.03 -7.12 -7.98
N ILE A 123 -0.87 -6.08 -7.88
CA ILE A 123 -1.83 -5.74 -8.94
C ILE A 123 -1.12 -5.42 -10.26
N ASN A 124 -0.09 -4.57 -10.20
CA ASN A 124 0.64 -4.18 -11.40
C ASN A 124 1.35 -5.39 -12.06
N GLN A 125 1.88 -6.30 -11.26
CA GLN A 125 2.47 -7.56 -11.74
C GLN A 125 1.41 -8.47 -12.37
N ARG A 126 0.25 -8.65 -11.70
CA ARG A 126 -0.88 -9.42 -12.25
C ARG A 126 -1.31 -8.87 -13.61
N ASP A 127 -1.50 -7.56 -13.71
CA ASP A 127 -1.96 -6.92 -14.95
C ASP A 127 -0.92 -7.07 -16.08
N HIS A 128 0.37 -7.03 -15.73
CA HIS A 128 1.45 -7.33 -16.68
C HIS A 128 1.40 -8.77 -17.20
N TYR A 129 1.21 -9.76 -16.32
CA TYR A 129 1.11 -11.16 -16.72
C TYR A 129 -0.15 -11.46 -17.54
N ILE A 130 -1.29 -10.88 -17.18
CA ILE A 130 -2.53 -11.01 -17.97
C ILE A 130 -2.33 -10.44 -19.37
N LYS A 131 -1.71 -9.26 -19.48
CA LYS A 131 -1.43 -8.65 -20.77
C LYS A 131 -0.53 -9.55 -21.63
N ARG A 132 0.56 -10.05 -21.06
CA ARG A 132 1.49 -10.95 -21.76
C ARG A 132 0.81 -12.26 -22.18
N PHE A 133 0.01 -12.87 -21.32
CA PHE A 133 -0.73 -14.08 -21.64
C PHE A 133 -1.71 -13.87 -22.80
N ASN A 134 -2.41 -12.74 -22.81
CA ASN A 134 -3.32 -12.39 -23.90
C ASN A 134 -2.59 -12.15 -25.22
N GLU A 135 -1.43 -11.50 -25.19
CA GLU A 135 -0.57 -11.31 -26.37
C GLU A 135 -0.07 -12.66 -26.92
N GLU A 136 0.41 -13.55 -26.05
CA GLU A 136 0.86 -14.90 -26.44
C GLU A 136 -0.29 -15.75 -26.99
N ASN A 137 -1.50 -15.66 -26.42
CA ASN A 137 -2.67 -16.36 -26.96
C ASN A 137 -3.15 -15.79 -28.30
N GLN A 138 -3.12 -14.47 -28.48
CA GLN A 138 -3.44 -13.86 -29.77
C GLN A 138 -2.41 -14.25 -30.84
N GLU A 139 -1.14 -14.33 -30.49
CA GLU A 139 -0.10 -14.79 -31.39
C GLU A 139 -0.30 -16.26 -31.76
N LYS A 140 -0.61 -17.13 -30.80
CA LYS A 140 -0.94 -18.54 -31.05
C LYS A 140 -2.17 -18.70 -31.94
N LEU A 141 -3.23 -17.93 -31.69
CA LEU A 141 -4.44 -17.93 -32.53
C LEU A 141 -4.11 -17.49 -33.96
N ARG A 142 -3.33 -16.42 -34.13
CA ARG A 142 -2.89 -15.96 -35.45
C ARG A 142 -2.04 -17.01 -36.17
N LEU A 143 -1.11 -17.64 -35.45
CA LEU A 143 -0.29 -18.72 -36.01
C LEU A 143 -1.14 -19.93 -36.39
N GLN A 144 -2.16 -20.26 -35.60
CA GLN A 144 -3.10 -21.33 -35.90
C GLN A 144 -3.98 -20.99 -37.11
N GLU A 145 -4.50 -19.78 -37.21
CA GLU A 145 -5.22 -19.30 -38.40
C GLU A 145 -4.32 -19.32 -39.65
N GLU A 146 -3.05 -18.95 -39.54
CA GLU A 146 -2.08 -19.07 -40.62
C GLU A 146 -1.81 -20.54 -41.01
N LEU A 147 -1.72 -21.43 -40.03
CA LEU A 147 -1.54 -22.87 -40.25
C LEU A 147 -2.77 -23.51 -40.87
N ASP A 148 -3.97 -23.12 -40.45
CA ASP A 148 -5.23 -23.60 -41.01
C ASP A 148 -5.41 -23.09 -42.45
N THR A 149 -5.10 -21.81 -42.70
CA THR A 149 -5.12 -21.24 -44.06
C THR A 149 -4.09 -21.91 -44.97
N LYS A 150 -2.91 -22.29 -44.46
CA LYS A 150 -1.88 -23.04 -45.20
C LYS A 150 -2.19 -24.55 -45.27
N GLY A 151 -2.93 -25.09 -44.31
CA GLY A 151 -3.33 -26.50 -44.17
C GLY A 151 -4.48 -26.91 -45.09
N VAL A 152 -5.32 -25.95 -45.50
CA VAL A 152 -6.35 -26.14 -46.55
C VAL A 152 -5.74 -26.51 -47.91
N THR A 153 -4.43 -26.38 -48.12
CA THR A 153 -3.76 -26.85 -49.35
C THR A 153 -3.24 -28.30 -49.26
N LYS A 154 -3.33 -28.99 -48.11
CA LYS A 154 -2.72 -30.34 -47.93
C LYS A 154 -3.66 -31.49 -47.57
N GLN A 155 -4.96 -31.29 -47.43
CA GLN A 155 -5.91 -32.41 -47.24
C GLN A 155 -6.95 -32.46 -48.35
N ASN A 156 -6.52 -33.06 -49.46
CA ASN A 156 -7.39 -33.70 -50.45
C ASN A 156 -6.87 -35.12 -50.70
N ILE A 157 -6.51 -35.85 -49.64
CA ILE A 157 -6.28 -37.30 -49.69
C ILE A 157 -6.81 -37.89 -48.37
N ASP A 158 -7.75 -38.82 -48.54
CA ASP A 158 -8.32 -39.77 -47.57
C ASP A 158 -9.41 -39.29 -46.59
N GLY A 159 -10.66 -39.50 -47.03
CA GLY A 159 -11.48 -40.57 -46.43
C GLY A 159 -12.14 -40.32 -45.07
N GLN A 160 -13.34 -39.74 -45.12
CA GLN A 160 -14.49 -39.91 -44.22
C GLN A 160 -14.28 -40.66 -42.89
N THR A 161 -14.38 -39.96 -41.76
CA THR A 161 -15.34 -40.26 -40.68
C THR A 161 -15.64 -38.98 -39.94
N SER A 162 -16.93 -38.60 -39.94
CA SER A 162 -17.46 -37.47 -39.18
C SER A 162 -17.36 -37.74 -37.68
N GLU A 163 -16.66 -36.89 -36.93
CA GLU A 163 -16.95 -36.67 -35.51
C GLU A 163 -16.95 -35.15 -35.26
N ASN A 164 -18.15 -34.62 -35.01
CA ASN A 164 -18.34 -33.34 -34.36
C ASN A 164 -17.65 -33.37 -33.00
N LEU A 165 -16.69 -32.48 -32.77
CA LEU A 165 -16.13 -32.23 -31.45
C LEU A 165 -16.29 -30.74 -31.11
N ASP A 166 -17.45 -30.41 -30.54
CA ASP A 166 -17.55 -29.31 -29.58
C ASP A 166 -16.63 -29.65 -28.40
N THR A 167 -15.52 -28.93 -28.29
CA THR A 167 -14.49 -29.10 -27.26
C THR A 167 -14.92 -28.42 -25.96
N PRO A 168 -15.41 -29.23 -24.99
CA PRO A 168 -14.69 -29.38 -23.72
C PRO A 168 -14.82 -30.82 -23.21
N ASN A 169 -13.91 -31.72 -23.60
CA ASN A 169 -13.92 -33.09 -23.04
C ASN A 169 -12.59 -33.86 -23.11
N LYS A 170 -11.47 -33.22 -23.49
CA LYS A 170 -10.18 -33.94 -23.67
C LYS A 170 -9.32 -34.01 -22.40
N ILE A 171 -9.55 -33.11 -21.44
CA ILE A 171 -8.94 -33.17 -20.10
C ILE A 171 -9.71 -34.18 -19.22
N ASP A 172 -11.02 -34.32 -19.46
CA ASP A 172 -11.96 -35.09 -18.64
C ASP A 172 -11.83 -36.62 -18.76
N ILE A 173 -11.06 -37.16 -19.71
CA ILE A 173 -10.96 -38.62 -19.94
C ILE A 173 -9.60 -39.18 -19.51
N ILE A 174 -8.53 -38.38 -19.63
CA ILE A 174 -7.16 -38.87 -19.40
C ILE A 174 -6.82 -38.92 -17.90
N PHE A 175 -7.31 -37.98 -17.10
CA PHE A 175 -6.98 -37.91 -15.67
C PHE A 175 -7.63 -39.03 -14.83
N PHE A 176 -8.80 -39.53 -15.27
CA PHE A 176 -9.58 -40.57 -14.58
C PHE A 176 -9.33 -41.98 -15.09
N GLN A 177 -8.50 -42.15 -16.13
CA GLN A 177 -8.27 -43.46 -16.75
C GLN A 177 -7.61 -44.45 -15.77
N ASP A 178 -6.89 -43.94 -14.76
CA ASP A 178 -6.18 -44.73 -13.75
C ASP A 178 -6.88 -44.76 -12.37
N TRP A 179 -8.16 -44.37 -12.30
CA TRP A 179 -8.93 -44.40 -11.04
C TRP A 179 -9.76 -45.67 -10.93
N ASP A 180 -9.45 -46.51 -9.93
CA ASP A 180 -10.29 -47.65 -9.59
C ASP A 180 -11.56 -47.21 -8.83
N ASP A 181 -12.53 -48.12 -8.70
CA ASP A 181 -13.81 -47.84 -8.04
C ASP A 181 -13.63 -47.42 -6.56
N ASN A 182 -12.58 -47.93 -5.90
CA ASN A 182 -12.26 -47.59 -4.52
C ASN A 182 -11.74 -46.16 -4.40
N LEU A 183 -10.85 -45.72 -5.29
CA LEU A 183 -10.30 -44.36 -5.33
C LEU A 183 -11.39 -43.34 -5.64
N GLN A 184 -12.30 -43.66 -6.56
CA GLN A 184 -13.48 -42.83 -6.84
C GLN A 184 -14.40 -42.71 -5.60
N PHE A 185 -14.63 -43.81 -4.89
CA PHE A 185 -15.44 -43.81 -3.68
C PHE A 185 -14.78 -43.04 -2.53
N SER A 186 -13.48 -43.25 -2.31
CA SER A 186 -12.68 -42.53 -1.32
C SER A 186 -12.61 -41.03 -1.62
N PHE A 187 -12.53 -40.64 -2.90
CA PHE A 187 -12.56 -39.22 -3.28
C PHE A 187 -13.93 -38.57 -3.04
N LYS A 188 -15.04 -39.30 -3.27
CA LYS A 188 -16.39 -38.82 -2.90
C LYS A 188 -16.50 -38.59 -1.40
N LYS A 189 -15.96 -39.50 -0.58
CA LYS A 189 -15.87 -39.31 0.87
C LYS A 189 -15.02 -38.09 1.22
N LEU A 190 -13.85 -37.93 0.60
CA LEU A 190 -12.99 -36.77 0.79
C LEU A 190 -13.73 -35.45 0.52
N ILE A 191 -14.50 -35.36 -0.58
CA ILE A 191 -15.33 -34.18 -0.87
C ILE A 191 -16.31 -33.89 0.27
N ALA A 192 -16.98 -34.92 0.79
CA ALA A 192 -17.93 -34.75 1.90
C ALA A 192 -17.24 -34.27 3.18
N GLU A 193 -16.13 -34.90 3.57
CA GLU A 193 -15.44 -34.59 4.82
C GLU A 193 -14.75 -33.22 4.79
N VAL A 194 -14.15 -32.85 3.65
CA VAL A 194 -13.52 -31.53 3.47
C VAL A 194 -14.56 -30.39 3.45
N ASN A 195 -15.73 -30.60 2.83
CA ASN A 195 -16.80 -29.59 2.86
C ASN A 195 -17.38 -29.39 4.27
N ASN A 196 -17.31 -30.41 5.14
CA ASN A 196 -17.78 -30.36 6.52
C ASN A 196 -16.78 -29.68 7.48
N HIS A 197 -15.67 -29.14 6.98
CA HIS A 197 -14.64 -28.46 7.77
C HIS A 197 -14.03 -29.34 8.89
N HIS A 198 -13.96 -30.64 8.67
CA HIS A 198 -13.26 -31.54 9.60
C HIS A 198 -11.76 -31.27 9.61
N SER A 199 -11.12 -31.53 10.76
CA SER A 199 -9.66 -31.46 10.87
C SER A 199 -9.00 -32.51 9.99
N ALA A 200 -7.75 -32.30 9.59
CA ALA A 200 -7.00 -33.21 8.71
C ALA A 200 -6.95 -34.63 9.29
N GLY A 201 -6.75 -34.77 10.60
CA GLY A 201 -6.75 -36.07 11.28
C GLY A 201 -8.10 -36.79 11.24
N GLU A 202 -9.22 -36.06 11.31
CA GLU A 202 -10.55 -36.66 11.18
C GLU A 202 -10.87 -37.06 9.73
N VAL A 203 -10.36 -36.32 8.75
CA VAL A 203 -10.47 -36.66 7.32
C VAL A 203 -9.67 -37.92 7.01
N GLU A 204 -8.43 -37.99 7.52
CA GLU A 204 -7.53 -39.14 7.44
C GLU A 204 -8.17 -40.41 8.01
N GLU A 205 -8.75 -40.35 9.21
CA GLU A 205 -9.41 -41.49 9.84
C GLU A 205 -10.60 -42.03 9.02
N LYS A 206 -11.38 -41.15 8.39
CA LYS A 206 -12.62 -41.51 7.69
C LYS A 206 -12.44 -41.89 6.23
N VAL A 207 -11.47 -41.27 5.55
CA VAL A 207 -11.16 -41.51 4.14
C VAL A 207 -10.10 -42.60 4.00
N GLY A 208 -9.19 -42.72 4.97
CA GLY A 208 -8.03 -43.60 4.97
C GLY A 208 -6.77 -42.87 4.55
N ASP A 209 -5.73 -42.92 5.40
CA ASP A 209 -4.45 -42.22 5.22
C ASP A 209 -3.82 -42.49 3.84
N GLU A 210 -3.86 -43.73 3.37
CA GLU A 210 -3.30 -44.14 2.07
C GLU A 210 -3.93 -43.36 0.91
N TYR A 211 -5.25 -43.17 0.92
CA TYR A 211 -5.97 -42.44 -0.11
C TYR A 211 -5.75 -40.93 0.01
N VAL A 212 -5.68 -40.40 1.22
CA VAL A 212 -5.41 -38.97 1.45
C VAL A 212 -4.02 -38.58 0.95
N GLU A 213 -3.01 -39.41 1.21
CA GLU A 213 -1.66 -39.21 0.68
C GLU A 213 -1.62 -39.36 -0.85
N GLU A 214 -2.38 -40.29 -1.43
CA GLU A 214 -2.51 -40.41 -2.89
C GLU A 214 -3.15 -39.16 -3.51
N PHE A 215 -4.20 -38.61 -2.91
CA PHE A 215 -4.84 -37.37 -3.38
C PHE A 215 -3.94 -36.15 -3.23
N ARG A 216 -3.12 -36.09 -2.17
CA ARG A 216 -2.09 -35.05 -2.02
C ARG A 216 -0.99 -35.21 -3.07
N GLY A 217 -0.54 -36.44 -3.33
CA GLY A 217 0.47 -36.74 -4.35
C GLY A 217 0.01 -36.41 -5.78
N ARG A 218 -1.30 -36.49 -6.04
CA ARG A 218 -1.94 -36.07 -7.30
C ARG A 218 -2.30 -34.57 -7.36
N ASP A 219 -1.84 -33.78 -6.39
CA ASP A 219 -2.08 -32.33 -6.30
C ASP A 219 -3.56 -31.96 -6.28
N LEU A 220 -4.42 -32.77 -5.63
CA LEU A 220 -5.86 -32.52 -5.51
C LEU A 220 -6.22 -31.80 -4.21
N ILE A 221 -5.44 -32.04 -3.16
CA ILE A 221 -5.63 -31.44 -1.84
C ILE A 221 -4.30 -30.96 -1.28
N GLU A 222 -4.38 -29.92 -0.47
CA GLU A 222 -3.26 -29.32 0.26
C GLU A 222 -3.64 -29.15 1.74
N ILE A 223 -2.64 -29.24 2.62
CA ILE A 223 -2.82 -28.98 4.05
C ILE A 223 -2.71 -27.47 4.30
N TYR A 224 -3.67 -26.96 5.05
CA TYR A 224 -3.69 -25.61 5.58
C TYR A 224 -3.80 -25.66 7.11
N TYR A 225 -3.35 -24.60 7.78
CA TYR A 225 -3.39 -24.49 9.24
C TYR A 225 -4.27 -23.32 9.63
N ASP A 226 -5.27 -23.57 10.49
CA ASP A 226 -6.11 -22.54 11.10
C ASP A 226 -6.07 -22.73 12.62
N GLY A 227 -5.61 -21.72 13.34
CA GLY A 227 -5.44 -21.79 14.80
C GLY A 227 -4.52 -22.92 15.29
N GLY A 228 -3.60 -23.42 14.45
CA GLY A 228 -2.72 -24.56 14.78
C GLY A 228 -3.33 -25.94 14.52
N VAL A 229 -4.57 -26.01 14.01
CA VAL A 229 -5.23 -27.25 13.60
C VAL A 229 -5.07 -27.41 12.08
N PRO A 230 -4.53 -28.55 11.60
CA PRO A 230 -4.43 -28.81 10.16
C PRO A 230 -5.82 -29.13 9.58
N TYR A 231 -6.10 -28.64 8.38
CA TYR A 231 -7.28 -28.96 7.58
C TYR A 231 -6.89 -29.13 6.11
N TYR A 232 -7.69 -29.88 5.36
CA TYR A 232 -7.49 -30.04 3.92
C TYR A 232 -8.28 -29.02 3.12
N LYS A 233 -7.68 -28.53 2.04
CA LYS A 233 -8.36 -27.68 1.05
C LYS A 233 -8.05 -28.20 -0.35
N PHE A 234 -9.04 -28.13 -1.24
CA PHE A 234 -8.85 -28.48 -2.64
C PHE A 234 -7.97 -27.44 -3.36
N THR A 235 -7.03 -27.94 -4.15
CA THR A 235 -6.24 -27.15 -5.10
C THR A 235 -7.11 -26.74 -6.30
N PRO A 236 -6.64 -25.87 -7.22
CA PRO A 236 -7.38 -25.58 -8.45
C PRO A 236 -7.71 -26.84 -9.28
N LEU A 237 -6.80 -27.83 -9.30
CA LEU A 237 -7.03 -29.11 -9.95
C LEU A 237 -8.07 -29.93 -9.18
N GLY A 238 -7.96 -30.01 -7.85
CA GLY A 238 -8.93 -30.68 -6.99
C GLY A 238 -10.34 -30.10 -7.10
N ILE A 239 -10.48 -28.79 -7.28
CA ILE A 239 -11.78 -28.13 -7.52
C ILE A 239 -12.37 -28.57 -8.86
N ALA A 240 -11.59 -28.57 -9.95
CA ALA A 240 -12.06 -29.03 -11.26
C ALA A 240 -12.51 -30.50 -11.22
N VAL A 241 -11.77 -31.36 -10.53
CA VAL A 241 -12.08 -32.78 -10.34
C VAL A 241 -13.34 -32.95 -9.47
N LYS A 242 -13.47 -32.20 -8.36
CA LYS A 242 -14.67 -32.17 -7.52
C LYS A 242 -15.91 -31.75 -8.34
N ASP A 243 -15.78 -30.73 -9.17
CA ASP A 243 -16.88 -30.24 -10.00
C ASP A 243 -17.30 -31.28 -11.05
N PHE A 244 -16.36 -32.03 -11.61
CA PHE A 244 -16.63 -33.17 -12.48
C PHE A 244 -17.46 -34.26 -11.77
N PHE A 245 -17.05 -34.67 -10.56
CA PHE A 245 -17.79 -35.68 -9.78
C PHE A 245 -19.20 -35.19 -9.39
N ASN A 246 -19.34 -33.92 -9.04
CA ASN A 246 -20.64 -33.33 -8.73
C ASN A 246 -21.55 -33.25 -9.97
N LYS A 247 -21.00 -32.88 -11.14
CA LYS A 247 -21.75 -32.78 -12.40
C LYS A 247 -22.21 -34.14 -12.92
N ASN A 248 -21.39 -35.18 -12.78
CA ASN A 248 -21.74 -36.54 -13.20
C ASN A 248 -22.68 -37.26 -12.22
N ASN A 249 -22.75 -36.84 -10.95
CA ASN A 249 -23.77 -37.33 -10.01
C ASN A 249 -25.20 -36.84 -10.32
N ILE A 250 -25.36 -35.75 -11.11
CA ILE A 250 -26.70 -35.21 -11.47
C ILE A 250 -27.38 -36.05 -12.57
N ARG A 251 -26.66 -36.97 -13.23
CA ARG A 251 -27.22 -37.85 -14.27
C ARG A 251 -27.69 -39.23 -13.76
N ALA A 252 -27.59 -39.49 -12.46
CA ALA A 252 -27.97 -40.78 -11.86
C ALA A 252 -29.06 -40.65 -10.77
N LEU A 253 -29.99 -39.72 -10.96
CA LEU A 253 -31.28 -39.65 -10.26
C LEU A 253 -32.42 -39.66 -11.27
#